data_AF-A0A2N5HA15-F1
#
_entry.id   AF-A0A2N5HA15-F1
#
_cell.length_a   1.000
_cell.length_b   1.000
_cell.length_c   1.000
_cell.angle_alpha   90.00
_cell.angle_beta   90.00
_cell.angle_gamma   90.00
#
_symmetry.space_group_name_H-M   'P 1'
#
loop_
_entity.id
_entity.type
_entity.pdbx_description
1 polymer ?
#
loop_
_entity_poly.entity_id
_entity_poly.type
_entity_poly.pdbx_seq_one_letter_code
_entity_poly.pdbx_strand_id
1 'polypeptide(L)'
;MIEKFFADYKKFIEVPKDETRLVNEVFDPNNYAAYYILTLTIFDSRLSSWKEASKFEIDVEKSIKTVLEKFNQMQREKYHLQLLELDKFKNYFILAFSSKIKFTPKEEKERITYIIDRLLTNPFYVGQGWFNLVGEKGKVARKLFNYSFKEYVVENQNDTNEKYENISELTPKNGEIKLIKSI
;
A
#
# COMPACT_ATOMS: atom_id res chain seq x y z
N MET A 1 -26.24 5.84 -47.45
CA MET A 1 -27.24 5.68 -46.38
C MET A 1 -26.89 4.39 -45.62
N ILE A 2 -26.32 4.50 -44.41
CA ILE A 2 -25.77 3.38 -43.59
C ILE A 2 -26.85 2.82 -42.64
N GLU A 3 -28.12 2.93 -42.98
CA GLU A 3 -29.23 2.82 -42.02
C GLU A 3 -29.48 1.43 -41.40
N LYS A 4 -28.68 0.39 -41.73
CA LYS A 4 -28.90 -0.97 -41.21
C LYS A 4 -27.66 -1.71 -40.73
N PHE A 5 -26.50 -1.07 -40.67
CA PHE A 5 -25.24 -1.76 -40.33
C PHE A 5 -25.24 -2.38 -38.92
N PHE A 6 -25.93 -1.75 -37.96
CA PHE A 6 -26.05 -2.25 -36.58
C PHE A 6 -27.46 -2.78 -36.25
N ALA A 7 -28.25 -3.20 -37.24
CA ALA A 7 -29.65 -3.60 -37.01
C ALA A 7 -29.79 -4.81 -36.06
N ASP A 8 -28.75 -5.63 -35.90
CA ASP A 8 -28.72 -6.81 -35.06
C ASP A 8 -27.94 -6.62 -33.75
N TYR A 9 -27.58 -5.39 -33.38
CA TYR A 9 -26.78 -5.08 -32.17
C TYR A 9 -27.32 -5.75 -30.89
N LYS A 10 -28.64 -5.95 -30.80
CA LYS A 10 -29.29 -6.63 -29.66
C LYS A 10 -28.80 -8.06 -29.44
N LYS A 11 -28.29 -8.75 -30.46
CA LYS A 11 -27.68 -10.09 -30.34
C LYS A 11 -26.33 -10.07 -29.63
N PHE A 12 -25.70 -8.90 -29.56
CA PHE A 12 -24.37 -8.70 -28.98
C PHE A 12 -24.44 -8.01 -27.60
N ILE A 13 -25.64 -7.75 -27.09
CA ILE A 13 -25.81 -7.20 -25.73
C ILE A 13 -25.63 -8.34 -24.73
N GLU A 14 -24.46 -8.39 -24.11
CA GLU A 14 -24.25 -9.17 -22.90
C GLU A 14 -24.46 -8.27 -21.69
N VAL A 15 -25.43 -8.61 -20.83
CA VAL A 15 -25.66 -7.89 -19.58
C VAL A 15 -24.53 -8.27 -18.61
N PRO A 16 -23.76 -7.29 -18.09
CA PRO A 16 -22.72 -7.58 -17.12
C PRO A 16 -23.34 -8.28 -15.91
N LYS A 17 -22.81 -9.45 -15.55
CA LYS A 17 -23.17 -10.11 -14.31
C LYS A 17 -22.47 -9.34 -13.18
N ASP A 18 -23.24 -8.85 -12.21
CA ASP A 18 -22.65 -8.33 -10.98
C ASP A 18 -21.85 -9.44 -10.30
N GLU A 19 -20.53 -9.30 -10.23
CA GLU A 19 -19.62 -10.23 -9.54
C GLU A 19 -19.78 -10.21 -8.01
N THR A 20 -20.89 -9.65 -7.48
CA THR A 20 -21.11 -9.36 -6.06
C THR A 20 -21.35 -10.58 -5.17
N ARG A 21 -21.06 -11.80 -5.62
CA ARG A 21 -21.22 -13.02 -4.81
C ARG A 21 -20.13 -14.04 -5.05
N LEU A 22 -18.92 -13.81 -4.56
CA LEU A 22 -17.91 -14.87 -4.57
C LEU A 22 -17.05 -14.82 -3.30
N VAL A 23 -17.36 -15.77 -2.41
CA VAL A 23 -16.55 -16.48 -1.42
C VAL A 23 -15.40 -15.68 -0.78
N ASN A 24 -15.44 -15.55 0.56
CA ASN A 24 -14.29 -15.16 1.37
C ASN A 24 -13.15 -16.17 1.16
N GLU A 25 -12.38 -16.01 0.09
CA GLU A 25 -11.12 -16.72 -0.10
C GLU A 25 -10.21 -16.31 1.06
N VAL A 26 -9.89 -17.29 1.91
CA VAL A 26 -8.95 -17.09 3.00
C VAL A 26 -7.58 -16.89 2.38
N PHE A 27 -6.88 -15.83 2.79
CA PHE A 27 -5.52 -15.57 2.34
C PHE A 27 -4.62 -16.77 2.67
N ASP A 28 -4.03 -17.37 1.64
CA ASP A 28 -3.00 -18.40 1.74
C ASP A 28 -1.71 -17.88 1.10
N PRO A 29 -0.65 -17.65 1.89
CA PRO A 29 0.65 -17.21 1.36
C PRO A 29 1.12 -18.08 0.19
N ASN A 30 0.92 -19.41 0.23
CA ASN A 30 1.44 -20.30 -0.80
C ASN A 30 0.90 -20.03 -2.22
N ASN A 31 -0.19 -19.26 -2.33
CA ASN A 31 -0.77 -18.83 -3.61
C ASN A 31 -0.04 -17.61 -4.23
N TYR A 32 0.98 -17.06 -3.56
CA TYR A 32 1.70 -15.87 -3.98
C TYR A 32 3.19 -16.15 -4.22
N ALA A 33 3.73 -15.55 -5.28
CA ALA A 33 5.11 -15.78 -5.73
C ALA A 33 6.10 -14.71 -5.23
N ALA A 34 5.61 -13.57 -4.78
CA ALA A 34 6.44 -12.47 -4.28
C ALA A 34 5.72 -11.67 -3.19
N TYR A 35 6.51 -11.13 -2.27
CA TYR A 35 6.04 -10.38 -1.11
C TYR A 35 6.84 -9.10 -0.95
N TYR A 36 6.17 -8.05 -0.50
CA TYR A 36 6.76 -6.74 -0.33
C TYR A 36 6.23 -6.08 0.93
N ILE A 37 7.11 -5.39 1.64
CA ILE A 37 6.71 -4.49 2.72
C ILE A 37 6.63 -3.08 2.14
N LEU A 38 5.43 -2.50 2.19
CA LEU A 38 5.16 -1.14 1.74
C LEU A 38 5.03 -0.23 2.96
N THR A 39 5.75 0.88 2.96
CA THR A 39 5.55 1.96 3.94
C THR A 39 4.92 3.15 3.25
N LEU A 40 3.76 3.59 3.72
CA LEU A 40 3.00 4.69 3.11
C LEU A 40 2.81 5.84 4.10
N THR A 41 3.02 7.07 3.63
CA THR A 41 2.74 8.31 4.37
C THR A 41 2.03 9.31 3.46
N ILE A 42 1.31 10.27 4.04
CA ILE A 42 0.60 11.30 3.26
C ILE A 42 1.60 12.27 2.62
N PHE A 43 1.51 12.42 1.29
CA PHE A 43 2.23 13.45 0.55
C PHE A 43 1.69 14.83 0.92
N ASP A 44 2.57 15.80 1.17
CA ASP A 44 2.19 17.16 1.58
C ASP A 44 1.21 17.14 2.77
N SER A 45 1.50 16.30 3.77
CA SER A 45 0.59 16.02 4.88
C SER A 45 0.22 17.25 5.70
N ARG A 46 -1.07 17.40 6.00
CA ARG A 46 -1.60 18.34 7.01
C ARG A 46 -1.59 17.76 8.43
N LEU A 47 -1.22 16.50 8.57
CA LEU A 47 -1.14 15.76 9.83
C LEU A 47 0.32 15.57 10.25
N SER A 48 0.60 15.77 11.55
CA SER A 48 1.83 15.29 12.18
C SER A 48 1.69 13.86 12.70
N SER A 49 0.48 13.40 13.00
CA SER A 49 0.16 12.02 13.42
C SER A 49 -1.28 11.62 13.05
N TRP A 50 -1.56 10.32 12.97
CA TRP A 50 -2.91 9.80 12.67
C TRP A 50 -3.96 10.18 13.71
N LYS A 51 -3.58 10.43 14.97
CA LYS A 51 -4.50 10.91 16.03
C LYS A 51 -5.27 12.16 15.60
N GLU A 52 -4.66 13.00 14.77
CA GLU A 52 -5.23 14.25 14.29
C GLU A 52 -6.22 14.08 13.13
N ALA A 53 -6.30 12.90 12.51
CA ALA A 53 -7.21 12.64 11.39
C ALA A 53 -8.69 12.82 11.77
N SER A 54 -9.02 12.63 13.06
CA SER A 54 -10.35 12.91 13.62
C SER A 54 -10.81 14.36 13.43
N LYS A 55 -9.88 15.33 13.34
CA LYS A 55 -10.19 16.74 13.01
C LYS A 55 -10.79 16.91 11.61
N PHE A 56 -10.59 15.92 10.75
CA PHE A 56 -11.10 15.86 9.39
C PHE A 56 -12.25 14.85 9.25
N GLU A 57 -12.80 14.37 10.38
CA GLU A 57 -13.86 13.35 10.42
C GLU A 57 -13.44 12.01 9.78
N ILE A 58 -12.14 11.72 9.77
CA ILE A 58 -11.59 10.49 9.19
C ILE A 58 -11.22 9.51 10.31
N ASP A 59 -11.85 8.35 10.28
CA ASP A 59 -11.41 7.15 11.00
C ASP A 59 -10.40 6.41 10.11
N VAL A 60 -9.11 6.55 10.44
CA VAL A 60 -8.00 6.03 9.63
C VAL A 60 -8.04 4.50 9.56
N GLU A 61 -8.24 3.83 10.68
CA GLU A 61 -8.21 2.36 10.74
C GLU A 61 -9.37 1.78 9.94
N LYS A 62 -10.59 2.29 10.16
CA LYS A 62 -11.77 1.87 9.39
C LYS A 62 -11.61 2.16 7.90
N SER A 63 -11.04 3.30 7.56
CA SER A 63 -10.79 3.68 6.17
C SER A 63 -9.85 2.71 5.47
N ILE A 64 -8.73 2.37 6.12
CA ILE A 64 -7.76 1.41 5.58
C ILE A 64 -8.42 0.05 5.40
N LYS A 65 -9.09 -0.50 6.43
CA LYS A 65 -9.77 -1.80 6.34
C LYS A 65 -10.75 -1.85 5.16
N THR A 66 -11.60 -0.82 5.04
CA THR A 66 -12.59 -0.73 3.95
C THR A 66 -11.93 -0.73 2.57
N VAL A 67 -10.83 0.02 2.41
CA VAL A 67 -10.12 0.09 1.13
C VAL A 67 -9.41 -1.23 0.82
N LEU A 68 -8.75 -1.85 1.80
CA LEU A 68 -8.04 -3.12 1.61
C LEU A 68 -9.01 -4.26 1.31
N GLU A 69 -10.15 -4.34 1.99
CA GLU A 69 -11.19 -5.34 1.71
C GLU A 69 -11.67 -5.25 0.25
N LYS A 70 -12.03 -4.05 -0.20
CA LYS A 70 -12.44 -3.81 -1.59
C LYS A 70 -11.32 -4.10 -2.58
N PHE A 71 -10.09 -3.66 -2.28
CA PHE A 71 -8.94 -3.93 -3.13
C PHE A 71 -8.72 -5.43 -3.29
N ASN A 72 -8.69 -6.18 -2.19
CA ASN A 72 -8.46 -7.62 -2.19
C ASN A 72 -9.58 -8.37 -2.93
N GLN A 73 -10.83 -7.92 -2.80
CA GLN A 73 -11.93 -8.49 -3.57
C GLN A 73 -11.76 -8.26 -5.07
N MET A 74 -11.43 -7.04 -5.48
CA MET A 74 -11.26 -6.68 -6.90
C MET A 74 -9.97 -7.24 -7.52
N GLN A 75 -8.94 -7.47 -6.71
CA GLN A 75 -7.62 -7.91 -7.17
C GLN A 75 -7.27 -9.34 -6.76
N ARG A 76 -8.23 -10.15 -6.28
CA ARG A 76 -7.99 -11.49 -5.72
C ARG A 76 -7.11 -12.39 -6.59
N GLU A 77 -7.24 -12.30 -7.92
CA GLU A 77 -6.48 -13.11 -8.86
C GLU A 77 -5.04 -12.64 -9.11
N LYS A 78 -4.66 -11.50 -8.54
CA LYS A 78 -3.38 -10.84 -8.83
C LYS A 78 -2.63 -10.50 -7.57
N TYR A 79 -3.32 -9.88 -6.61
CA TYR A 79 -2.69 -9.19 -5.51
C TYR A 79 -3.46 -9.38 -4.21
N HIS A 80 -2.74 -9.26 -3.10
CA HIS A 80 -3.32 -9.15 -1.77
C HIS A 80 -2.58 -8.09 -0.96
N LEU A 81 -3.32 -7.31 -0.17
CA LEU A 81 -2.80 -6.34 0.76
C LEU A 81 -3.31 -6.60 2.17
N GLN A 82 -2.41 -6.50 3.13
CA GLN A 82 -2.71 -6.63 4.55
C GLN A 82 -2.07 -5.50 5.33
N LEU A 83 -2.81 -4.91 6.28
CA LEU A 83 -2.25 -3.94 7.22
C LEU A 83 -1.39 -4.66 8.26
N LEU A 84 -0.13 -4.26 8.37
CA LEU A 84 0.82 -4.80 9.36
C LEU A 84 0.96 -3.88 10.57
N GLU A 85 1.13 -2.59 10.34
CA GLU A 85 1.35 -1.62 11.40
C GLU A 85 0.53 -0.34 11.16
N LEU A 86 -0.16 0.10 12.20
CA LEU A 86 -0.81 1.39 12.29
C LEU A 86 -0.66 1.93 13.72
N ASP A 87 0.23 2.89 13.92
CA ASP A 87 0.40 3.58 15.19
C ASP A 87 -0.21 4.98 15.11
N LYS A 88 -1.16 5.28 15.99
CA LYS A 88 -1.85 6.58 16.05
C LYS A 88 -0.93 7.79 16.24
N PHE A 89 0.28 7.58 16.77
CA PHE A 89 1.26 8.64 17.01
C PHE A 89 2.20 8.87 15.82
N LYS A 90 2.18 7.99 14.83
CA LYS A 90 2.94 8.12 13.59
C LYS A 90 2.05 8.69 12.48
N ASN A 91 2.66 9.12 11.38
CA ASN A 91 1.97 9.59 10.17
C ASN A 91 2.19 8.68 8.95
N TYR A 92 2.57 7.44 9.21
CA TYR A 92 2.72 6.39 8.20
C TYR A 92 2.07 5.11 8.69
N PHE A 93 1.81 4.20 7.76
CA PHE A 93 1.37 2.84 8.04
C PHE A 93 2.10 1.86 7.13
N ILE A 94 2.14 0.60 7.55
CA ILE A 94 2.88 -0.45 6.86
C ILE A 94 1.90 -1.49 6.34
N LEU A 95 2.02 -1.81 5.05
CA LEU A 95 1.26 -2.88 4.41
C LEU A 95 2.20 -4.02 3.99
N ALA A 96 1.73 -5.26 4.13
CA ALA A 96 2.23 -6.38 3.36
C ALA A 96 1.50 -6.39 2.02
N PHE A 97 2.26 -6.49 0.93
CA PHE A 97 1.76 -6.66 -0.42
C PHE A 97 2.25 -7.99 -0.97
N SER A 98 1.31 -8.84 -1.38
CA SER A 98 1.59 -10.15 -1.97
C SER A 98 1.15 -10.14 -3.44
N SER A 99 1.97 -10.70 -4.32
CA SER A 99 1.71 -10.77 -5.76
C SER A 99 1.75 -12.22 -6.24
N LYS A 100 0.73 -12.65 -7.01
CA LYS A 100 0.68 -13.98 -7.61
C LYS A 100 1.79 -14.19 -8.65
N ILE A 101 2.36 -13.10 -9.19
CA ILE A 101 3.50 -13.12 -10.10
C ILE A 101 4.72 -12.47 -9.45
N LYS A 102 5.91 -13.02 -9.73
CA LYS A 102 7.16 -12.38 -9.33
C LYS A 102 7.54 -11.29 -10.35
N PHE A 103 7.83 -10.09 -9.85
CA PHE A 103 8.28 -9.00 -10.72
C PHE A 103 9.76 -9.16 -11.04
N THR A 104 10.17 -8.71 -12.22
CA THR A 104 11.60 -8.58 -12.52
C THR A 104 12.15 -7.35 -11.80
N PRO A 105 13.44 -7.32 -11.42
CA PRO A 105 14.03 -6.17 -10.72
C PRO A 105 13.88 -4.84 -11.48
N LYS A 106 13.79 -4.90 -12.81
CA LYS A 106 13.59 -3.72 -13.67
C LYS A 106 12.16 -3.20 -13.62
N GLU A 107 11.17 -4.07 -13.48
CA GLU A 107 9.75 -3.72 -13.51
C GLU A 107 9.14 -3.47 -12.14
N GLU A 108 9.75 -3.99 -11.08
CA GLU A 108 9.21 -3.97 -9.72
C GLU A 108 8.76 -2.57 -9.27
N LYS A 109 9.63 -1.58 -9.45
CA LYS A 109 9.32 -0.19 -9.12
C LYS A 109 8.13 0.33 -9.91
N GLU A 110 8.06 0.07 -11.20
CA GLU A 110 6.96 0.54 -12.06
C GLU A 110 5.63 -0.14 -11.69
N ARG A 111 5.66 -1.45 -11.41
CA ARG A 111 4.48 -2.22 -10.99
C ARG A 111 3.94 -1.73 -9.65
N ILE A 112 4.81 -1.58 -8.65
CA ILE A 112 4.41 -1.09 -7.33
C ILE A 112 3.89 0.34 -7.42
N THR A 113 4.56 1.20 -8.19
CA THR A 113 4.08 2.58 -8.45
C THR A 113 2.69 2.59 -9.06
N TYR A 114 2.44 1.75 -10.08
CA TYR A 114 1.13 1.62 -10.69
C TYR A 114 0.07 1.19 -9.65
N ILE A 115 0.38 0.21 -8.80
CA ILE A 115 -0.55 -0.27 -7.78
C ILE A 115 -0.88 0.83 -6.76
N ILE A 116 0.12 1.53 -6.23
CA ILE A 116 -0.10 2.59 -5.26
C ILE A 116 -0.85 3.77 -5.89
N ASP A 117 -0.37 4.28 -7.02
CA ASP A 117 -0.87 5.53 -7.60
C ASP A 117 -2.18 5.35 -8.37
N ARG A 118 -2.41 4.18 -8.98
CA ARG A 118 -3.61 3.94 -9.81
C ARG A 118 -4.67 3.12 -9.13
N LEU A 119 -4.30 2.12 -8.32
CA LEU A 119 -5.26 1.19 -7.72
C LEU A 119 -5.64 1.59 -6.30
N LEU A 120 -4.67 2.02 -5.47
CA LEU A 120 -4.94 2.36 -4.06
C LEU A 120 -5.29 3.83 -3.84
N THR A 121 -4.63 4.74 -4.55
CA THR A 121 -4.79 6.18 -4.29
C THR A 121 -6.24 6.64 -4.41
N ASN A 122 -6.96 6.26 -5.47
CA ASN A 122 -8.33 6.74 -5.70
C ASN A 122 -9.33 6.31 -4.60
N PRO A 123 -9.39 5.02 -4.19
CA PRO A 123 -10.23 4.58 -3.08
C PRO A 123 -10.00 5.36 -1.79
N PHE A 124 -8.75 5.68 -1.45
CA PHE A 124 -8.45 6.49 -0.27
C PHE A 124 -8.80 7.97 -0.51
N TYR A 125 -8.29 8.54 -1.60
CA TYR A 125 -8.34 9.97 -1.89
C TYR A 125 -9.78 10.48 -1.96
N VAL A 126 -10.62 9.85 -2.78
CA VAL A 126 -12.03 10.24 -2.95
C VAL A 126 -12.92 9.38 -2.07
N GLY A 127 -12.74 8.06 -2.12
CA GLY A 127 -13.68 7.11 -1.49
C GLY A 127 -13.70 7.16 0.04
N GLN A 128 -12.60 7.55 0.68
CA GLN A 128 -12.50 7.73 2.15
C GLN A 128 -12.27 9.19 2.54
N GLY A 129 -12.30 10.13 1.60
CA GLY A 129 -12.13 11.55 1.86
C GLY A 129 -10.70 11.98 2.24
N TRP A 130 -9.68 11.16 1.97
CA TRP A 130 -8.31 11.46 2.40
C TRP A 130 -7.69 12.66 1.66
N PHE A 131 -8.33 13.17 0.60
CA PHE A 131 -7.95 14.45 -0.02
C PHE A 131 -7.91 15.62 0.98
N ASN A 132 -8.66 15.55 2.08
CA ASN A 132 -8.66 16.56 3.15
C ASN A 132 -7.39 16.54 4.01
N LEU A 133 -6.67 15.41 4.03
CA LEU A 133 -5.43 15.22 4.79
C LEU A 133 -4.20 15.79 4.06
N VAL A 134 -4.36 16.13 2.78
CA VAL A 134 -3.31 16.60 1.88
C VAL A 134 -3.36 18.12 1.78
N GLY A 135 -2.20 18.76 1.76
CA GLY A 135 -2.03 20.19 1.54
C GLY A 135 -2.28 20.60 0.08
N GLU A 136 -2.13 21.89 -0.21
CA GLU A 136 -2.42 22.42 -1.55
C GLU A 136 -1.53 21.84 -2.65
N LYS A 137 -0.25 21.54 -2.36
CA LYS A 137 0.65 20.96 -3.37
C LYS A 137 0.19 19.57 -3.76
N GLY A 138 -0.22 18.75 -2.79
CA GLY A 138 -0.71 17.41 -3.07
C GLY A 138 -2.08 17.38 -3.74
N LYS A 139 -2.95 18.35 -3.48
CA LYS A 139 -4.22 18.52 -4.22
C LYS A 139 -3.98 18.82 -5.70
N VAL A 140 -3.10 19.78 -6.00
CA VAL A 140 -2.75 20.15 -7.38
C VAL A 140 -2.11 18.96 -8.10
N ALA A 141 -1.20 18.24 -7.43
CA ALA A 141 -0.54 17.07 -8.00
C ALA A 141 -1.44 15.82 -8.07
N ARG A 142 -2.63 15.85 -7.47
CA ARG A 142 -3.50 14.67 -7.26
C ARG A 142 -2.75 13.47 -6.68
N LYS A 143 -1.80 13.74 -5.79
CA LYS A 143 -0.93 12.74 -5.18
C LYS A 143 -1.29 12.60 -3.70
N LEU A 144 -1.58 11.37 -3.28
CA LEU A 144 -1.95 11.09 -1.90
C LEU A 144 -0.77 10.58 -1.07
N PHE A 145 0.00 9.63 -1.60
CA PHE A 145 1.02 8.92 -0.84
C PHE A 145 2.43 9.29 -1.29
N ASN A 146 3.32 9.43 -0.32
CA ASN A 146 4.71 9.03 -0.49
C ASN A 146 4.86 7.59 0.00
N TYR A 147 5.70 6.81 -0.67
CA TYR A 147 5.90 5.42 -0.28
C TYR A 147 7.33 4.97 -0.52
N SER A 148 7.71 3.93 0.22
CA SER A 148 8.87 3.10 -0.04
C SER A 148 8.44 1.64 0.01
N PHE A 149 9.24 0.76 -0.59
CA PHE A 149 8.99 -0.67 -0.55
C PHE A 149 10.30 -1.45 -0.47
N LYS A 150 10.21 -2.68 0.04
CA LYS A 150 11.30 -3.66 0.04
C LYS A 150 10.72 -5.05 -0.20
N GLU A 151 11.35 -5.85 -1.06
CA GLU A 151 10.99 -7.27 -1.22
C GLU A 151 11.21 -7.99 0.12
N TYR A 152 10.22 -8.77 0.53
CA TYR A 152 10.28 -9.64 1.69
C TYR A 152 10.64 -11.04 1.22
N VAL A 153 11.89 -11.44 1.49
CA VAL A 153 12.39 -12.77 1.24
C VAL A 153 12.38 -13.51 2.56
N VAL A 154 11.66 -14.63 2.63
CA VAL A 154 11.79 -15.56 3.75
C VAL A 154 13.16 -16.22 3.60
N GLU A 155 14.13 -15.77 4.38
CA GLU A 155 15.40 -16.48 4.49
C GLU A 155 15.09 -17.90 4.97
N ASN A 156 15.47 -18.90 4.17
CA ASN A 156 15.47 -20.27 4.64
C ASN A 156 16.37 -20.31 5.88
N GLN A 157 15.87 -20.84 7.00
CA GLN A 157 16.56 -20.96 8.29
C GLN A 157 17.81 -21.87 8.28
N ASN A 158 18.47 -22.02 7.13
CA ASN A 158 19.69 -22.80 6.97
C ASN A 158 20.92 -21.95 6.65
N ASP A 159 20.79 -20.62 6.48
CA ASP A 159 21.95 -19.73 6.39
C ASP A 159 22.26 -19.10 7.75
N THR A 160 23.15 -19.79 8.43
CA THR A 160 23.91 -19.44 9.63
C THR A 160 24.31 -17.97 9.79
N ASN A 161 24.10 -17.46 11.02
CA ASN A 161 24.96 -16.54 11.76
C ASN A 161 25.23 -15.14 11.18
N GLU A 162 24.20 -14.30 11.09
CA GLU A 162 24.39 -12.86 11.32
C GLU A 162 23.75 -12.47 12.66
N LYS A 163 24.61 -12.27 13.67
CA LYS A 163 24.24 -11.65 14.95
C LYS A 163 23.67 -10.26 14.67
N TYR A 164 22.35 -10.11 14.72
CA TYR A 164 21.75 -8.82 14.99
C TYR A 164 22.05 -8.47 16.45
N GLU A 165 23.10 -7.69 16.68
CA GLU A 165 23.30 -7.04 17.98
C GLU A 165 22.11 -6.09 18.23
N ASN A 166 21.31 -6.45 19.22
CA ASN A 166 20.26 -5.61 19.79
C ASN A 166 20.88 -4.29 20.27
N ILE A 167 20.75 -3.21 19.51
CA ILE A 167 21.05 -1.87 20.02
C ILE A 167 19.80 -1.38 20.76
N SER A 168 19.57 -1.97 21.93
CA SER A 168 18.68 -1.41 22.95
C SER A 168 19.54 -0.53 23.87
N GLU A 169 19.21 0.76 23.92
CA GLU A 169 19.56 1.71 24.98
C GLU A 169 21.03 2.12 25.14
N LEU A 170 21.36 3.31 24.61
CA LEU A 170 22.38 4.19 25.20
C LEU A 170 21.75 5.55 25.47
N THR A 171 21.14 5.69 26.65
CA THR A 171 20.87 6.99 27.27
C THR A 171 22.18 7.78 27.44
N PRO A 172 22.18 9.11 27.24
CA PRO A 172 23.40 9.90 27.28
C PRO A 172 23.86 10.10 28.73
N LYS A 173 25.09 9.68 29.04
CA LYS A 173 25.82 10.16 30.21
C LYS A 173 27.19 10.66 29.75
N ASN A 174 27.32 11.98 29.81
CA ASN A 174 28.53 12.77 30.04
C ASN A 174 29.87 12.28 29.48
N GLY A 175 30.46 13.12 28.63
CA GLY A 175 31.90 13.39 28.68
C GLY A 175 32.72 12.76 27.54
N GLU A 176 33.08 13.62 26.59
CA GLU A 176 34.26 13.54 25.71
C GLU A 176 34.50 12.27 24.88
N ILE A 177 34.30 12.37 23.57
CA ILE A 177 34.92 11.46 22.61
C ILE A 177 35.79 12.28 21.65
N LYS A 178 37.10 12.02 21.75
CA LYS A 178 38.16 12.55 20.88
C LYS A 178 38.01 11.99 19.46
N LEU A 179 38.15 12.88 18.47
CA LEU A 179 38.31 12.54 17.06
C LEU A 179 39.57 11.68 16.86
N ILE A 180 39.38 10.45 16.36
CA ILE A 180 40.47 9.69 15.73
C ILE A 180 40.18 9.67 14.24
N LYS A 181 40.95 10.46 13.47
CA LYS A 181 41.11 10.24 12.03
C LYS A 181 41.96 8.98 11.85
N SER A 182 41.59 8.14 10.90
CA SER A 182 42.55 7.22 10.30
C SER A 182 42.37 7.19 8.79
N ILE A 183 43.53 7.15 8.15
CA ILE A 183 43.94 7.44 6.77
C ILE A 183 43.23 6.57 5.74
#